data_AF-A0A3D4T2E1-F1
#
_entry.id   AF-A0A3D4T2E1-F1
#
_cell.length_a   1.000
_cell.length_b   1.000
_cell.length_c   1.000
_cell.angle_alpha   90.00
_cell.angle_beta   90.00
_cell.angle_gamma   90.00
#
_symmetry.space_group_name_H-M   'P 1'
#
loop_
_entity.id
_entity.type
_entity.pdbx_description
1 polymer ?
#
loop_
_entity_poly.entity_id
_entity_poly.type
_entity_poly.pdbx_seq_one_letter_code
_entity_poly.pdbx_strand_id
1 'polypeptide(L)'
;MTFPPQPHRSPQPAQPQQPQQPVPPVPPMYPVRPARPVAPAWRWQVTRVPRAYHESFPPYQRPRLRPAVDVFFWTWLVLTVIGLGFAAVMVIGGMLVTGPGPALLSGAIGILCTVVVWAVLSRLLIYRGTPLLLAGAAVLWGGTAAVLLGGFTSSGHLEQLAYTWNVPELSWSLAGAWPEETAKVLGVWLLLHIGRTWWNRPWHGLVAGMLIGTGFEFFESSLYAVTFAPMHAESDISGVLEMWVSRLVAGPLLHLICTGIAGLGVGVAVYAAGLGRGRRIAWAGGCWLAAFAVHALWNLDTGGGAGAVSTTDVVQMVLAWGSGAALLVWSVVRCRREARALAGRGLYPAVTVYRKVPVAPPVPPVQPVQPAPWLRPGPWQGPRQGFPPGPAGG
;
A
#
# COMPACT_ATOMS: atom_id res chain seq x y z
N MET A 1 25.36 -119.57 16.32
CA MET A 1 26.17 -118.82 15.33
C MET A 1 26.33 -117.40 15.84
N THR A 2 27.58 -116.97 15.98
CA THR A 2 28.10 -115.71 16.55
C THR A 2 27.92 -114.50 15.65
N PHE A 3 27.89 -113.29 16.23
CA PHE A 3 28.35 -111.93 15.78
C PHE A 3 27.43 -110.82 16.37
N PRO A 4 27.91 -109.60 16.67
CA PRO A 4 29.08 -109.15 17.47
C PRO A 4 28.65 -108.20 18.64
N PRO A 5 29.57 -107.75 19.53
CA PRO A 5 29.22 -106.97 20.73
C PRO A 5 29.06 -105.46 20.45
N GLN A 6 28.19 -104.79 21.23
CA GLN A 6 28.03 -103.33 21.21
C GLN A 6 29.15 -102.61 22.00
N PRO A 7 29.66 -101.46 21.51
CA PRO A 7 30.66 -100.69 22.22
C PRO A 7 30.06 -99.85 23.37
N HIS A 8 30.70 -99.95 24.54
CA HIS A 8 30.48 -99.08 25.70
C HIS A 8 30.70 -97.60 25.35
N ARG A 9 29.70 -96.75 25.62
CA ARG A 9 29.88 -95.28 25.69
C ARG A 9 30.15 -94.88 27.14
N SER A 10 31.34 -94.32 27.36
CA SER A 10 31.74 -93.65 28.59
C SER A 10 30.89 -92.40 28.86
N PRO A 11 30.56 -92.06 30.12
CA PRO A 11 29.86 -90.82 30.45
C PRO A 11 30.78 -89.60 30.26
N GLN A 12 30.27 -88.55 29.59
CA GLN A 12 30.94 -87.24 29.49
C GLN A 12 30.93 -86.51 30.86
N PRO A 13 32.03 -85.84 31.24
CA PRO A 13 32.10 -85.10 32.51
C PRO A 13 31.27 -83.82 32.49
N ALA A 14 30.67 -83.49 33.64
CA ALA A 14 29.87 -82.28 33.87
C ALA A 14 30.70 -81.00 33.68
N GLN A 15 30.16 -80.04 32.91
CA GLN A 15 30.76 -78.70 32.79
C GLN A 15 30.51 -77.88 34.08
N PRO A 16 31.50 -77.14 34.59
CA PRO A 16 31.35 -76.31 35.79
C PRO A 16 30.47 -75.08 35.52
N GLN A 17 29.56 -74.79 36.44
CA GLN A 17 28.71 -73.59 36.43
C GLN A 17 29.56 -72.33 36.63
N GLN A 18 29.45 -71.37 35.70
CA GLN A 18 30.05 -70.03 35.86
C GLN A 18 29.30 -69.22 36.94
N PRO A 19 30.00 -68.48 37.81
CA PRO A 19 29.34 -67.62 38.80
C PRO A 19 28.61 -66.45 38.14
N GLN A 20 27.36 -66.21 38.56
CA GLN A 20 26.55 -65.07 38.11
C GLN A 20 27.17 -63.75 38.63
N GLN A 21 27.44 -62.82 37.74
CA GLN A 21 27.87 -61.46 38.10
C GLN A 21 26.70 -60.67 38.75
N PRO A 22 26.95 -59.83 39.77
CA PRO A 22 25.90 -59.00 40.36
C PRO A 22 25.39 -57.94 39.38
N VAL A 23 24.07 -57.75 39.33
CA VAL A 23 23.41 -56.69 38.56
C VAL A 23 23.75 -55.32 39.18
N PRO A 24 24.20 -54.31 38.41
CA PRO A 24 24.46 -52.98 38.95
C PRO A 24 23.16 -52.28 39.40
N PRO A 25 23.18 -51.44 40.45
CA PRO A 25 22.00 -50.73 40.92
C PRO A 25 21.49 -49.72 39.88
N VAL A 26 20.16 -49.63 39.77
CA VAL A 26 19.47 -48.69 38.89
C VAL A 26 19.78 -47.25 39.34
N PRO A 27 20.24 -46.34 38.47
CA PRO A 27 20.50 -44.96 38.86
C PRO A 27 19.19 -44.25 39.26
N PRO A 28 19.21 -43.32 40.23
CA PRO A 28 18.02 -42.63 40.68
C PRO A 28 17.39 -41.85 39.52
N MET A 29 16.06 -41.97 39.36
CA MET A 29 15.30 -41.14 38.44
C MET A 29 15.43 -39.67 38.88
N TYR A 30 16.12 -38.85 38.09
CA TYR A 30 16.11 -37.41 38.30
C TYR A 30 14.68 -36.88 38.21
N PRO A 31 14.24 -36.00 39.12
CA PRO A 31 12.93 -35.37 39.01
C PRO A 31 12.86 -34.59 37.69
N VAL A 32 11.89 -34.93 36.85
CA VAL A 32 11.58 -34.17 35.63
C VAL A 32 11.22 -32.75 36.07
N ARG A 33 12.09 -31.77 35.78
CA ARG A 33 11.76 -30.36 36.03
C ARG A 33 10.46 -30.03 35.30
N PRO A 34 9.44 -29.46 35.96
CA PRO A 34 8.25 -29.00 35.26
C PRO A 34 8.66 -28.03 34.16
N ALA A 35 8.21 -28.29 32.93
CA ALA A 35 8.49 -27.43 31.80
C ALA A 35 8.04 -26.01 32.15
N ARG A 36 8.95 -25.02 31.98
CA ARG A 36 8.58 -23.61 32.16
C ARG A 36 7.39 -23.30 31.25
N PRO A 37 6.36 -22.58 31.73
CA PRO A 37 5.26 -22.17 30.87
C PRO A 37 5.83 -21.34 29.72
N VAL A 38 5.74 -21.86 28.50
CA VAL A 38 6.11 -21.09 27.30
C VAL A 38 5.05 -20.01 27.16
N ALA A 39 5.44 -18.74 27.26
CA ALA A 39 4.53 -17.63 27.03
C ALA A 39 3.85 -17.82 25.66
N PRO A 40 2.52 -17.63 25.56
CA PRO A 40 1.82 -17.85 24.30
C PRO A 40 2.44 -16.98 23.22
N ALA A 41 2.90 -17.60 22.14
CA ALA A 41 3.33 -16.86 20.96
C ALA A 41 2.09 -16.17 20.38
N TRP A 42 2.25 -14.94 19.90
CA TRP A 42 1.15 -14.15 19.35
C TRP A 42 1.38 -13.88 17.89
N ARG A 43 0.33 -13.93 17.08
CA ARG A 43 0.37 -13.48 15.68
C ARG A 43 -0.70 -12.44 15.40
N TRP A 44 -0.41 -11.57 14.44
CA TRP A 44 -1.40 -10.66 13.89
C TRP A 44 -2.22 -11.37 12.82
N GLN A 45 -3.53 -11.39 13.02
CA GLN A 45 -4.49 -11.77 12.00
C GLN A 45 -5.03 -10.50 11.35
N VAL A 46 -4.88 -10.40 10.03
CA VAL A 46 -5.38 -9.28 9.22
C VAL A 46 -6.55 -9.78 8.39
N THR A 47 -7.74 -9.23 8.63
CA THR A 47 -8.97 -9.64 7.93
C THR A 47 -9.63 -8.44 7.29
N ARG A 48 -10.24 -8.62 6.12
CA ARG A 48 -11.07 -7.59 5.48
C ARG A 48 -12.52 -8.01 5.62
N VAL A 49 -13.32 -7.17 6.25
CA VAL A 49 -14.74 -7.42 6.51
C VAL A 49 -15.59 -6.29 5.97
N PRO A 50 -16.85 -6.55 5.56
CA PRO A 50 -17.79 -5.48 5.23
C PRO A 50 -17.93 -4.52 6.41
N ARG A 51 -18.00 -3.22 6.13
CA ARG A 51 -18.14 -2.20 7.17
C ARG A 51 -19.44 -2.39 7.97
N ALA A 52 -20.54 -2.74 7.29
CA ALA A 52 -21.81 -3.03 7.94
C ALA A 52 -21.70 -4.20 8.93
N TYR A 53 -20.93 -5.24 8.60
CA TYR A 53 -20.65 -6.35 9.51
C TYR A 53 -19.78 -5.93 10.70
N HIS A 54 -18.77 -5.08 10.50
CA HIS A 54 -18.02 -4.51 11.63
C HIS A 54 -18.95 -3.67 12.54
N GLU A 55 -19.86 -2.92 11.93
CA GLU A 55 -20.75 -2.00 12.63
C GLU A 55 -21.94 -2.68 13.33
N SER A 56 -22.27 -3.94 12.99
CA SER A 56 -23.35 -4.70 13.64
C SER A 56 -23.02 -5.13 15.07
N PHE A 57 -21.75 -5.10 15.47
CA PHE A 57 -21.32 -5.37 16.84
C PHE A 57 -21.29 -4.08 17.68
N PRO A 58 -21.65 -4.14 18.97
CA PRO A 58 -21.54 -3.00 19.88
C PRO A 58 -20.11 -2.40 19.92
N PRO A 59 -19.95 -1.07 20.12
CA PRO A 59 -18.65 -0.40 20.07
C PRO A 59 -17.57 -0.99 21.01
N TYR A 60 -17.97 -1.57 22.14
CA TYR A 60 -17.06 -2.19 23.11
C TYR A 60 -16.62 -3.63 22.72
N GLN A 61 -17.30 -4.26 21.76
CA GLN A 61 -16.99 -5.63 21.31
C GLN A 61 -16.19 -5.67 20.01
N ARG A 62 -16.16 -4.57 19.25
CA ARG A 62 -15.46 -4.49 17.96
C ARG A 62 -14.11 -3.77 18.07
N PRO A 63 -13.07 -4.17 17.31
CA PRO A 63 -11.81 -3.44 17.24
C PRO A 63 -12.02 -2.00 16.74
N ARG A 64 -11.38 -1.03 17.40
CA ARG A 64 -11.44 0.38 16.98
C ARG A 64 -10.75 0.58 15.65
N LEU A 65 -11.44 1.22 14.71
CA LEU A 65 -10.86 1.66 13.45
C LEU A 65 -10.15 2.98 13.70
N ARG A 66 -8.83 2.99 13.48
CA ARG A 66 -8.00 4.20 13.62
C ARG A 66 -6.98 4.26 12.48
N PRO A 67 -6.50 5.47 12.13
CA PRO A 67 -5.33 5.59 11.27
C PRO A 67 -4.15 4.87 11.92
N ALA A 68 -3.26 4.35 11.08
CA ALA A 68 -1.99 3.86 11.57
C ALA A 68 -1.15 5.03 12.08
N VAL A 69 -0.58 4.88 13.27
CA VAL A 69 0.41 5.81 13.83
C VAL A 69 1.75 5.08 13.80
N ASP A 70 2.37 5.09 12.63
CA ASP A 70 3.65 4.44 12.33
C ASP A 70 4.59 5.43 11.60
N VAL A 71 5.68 4.93 11.02
CA VAL A 71 6.65 5.77 10.30
C VAL A 71 5.98 6.60 9.19
N PHE A 72 4.99 6.06 8.48
CA PHE A 72 4.32 6.78 7.41
C PHE A 72 3.52 7.97 7.94
N PHE A 73 2.87 7.80 9.09
CA PHE A 73 2.15 8.88 9.77
C PHE A 73 3.08 10.01 10.20
N TRP A 74 4.21 9.66 10.84
CA TRP A 74 5.16 10.68 11.30
C TRP A 74 5.86 11.39 10.14
N THR A 75 6.24 10.67 9.08
CA THR A 75 6.76 11.27 7.85
C THR A 75 5.74 12.22 7.23
N TRP A 76 4.48 11.79 7.10
CA TRP A 76 3.40 12.65 6.60
C TRP A 76 3.23 13.89 7.47
N LEU A 77 3.18 13.74 8.78
CA LEU A 77 2.95 14.83 9.72
C LEU A 77 4.07 15.87 9.67
N VAL A 78 5.33 15.44 9.74
CA VAL A 78 6.48 16.35 9.73
C VAL A 78 6.52 17.15 8.44
N LEU A 79 6.40 16.49 7.28
CA LEU A 79 6.42 17.17 5.99
C LEU A 79 5.21 18.10 5.80
N THR A 80 4.04 17.72 6.31
CA THR A 80 2.84 18.57 6.26
C THR A 80 2.98 19.80 7.15
N VAL A 81 3.56 19.67 8.34
CA VAL A 81 3.80 20.81 9.24
C VAL A 81 4.81 21.79 8.64
N ILE A 82 5.92 21.29 8.08
CA ILE A 82 6.90 22.14 7.40
C ILE A 82 6.24 22.79 6.17
N GLY A 83 5.49 22.02 5.38
CA GLY A 83 4.74 22.51 4.22
C GLY A 83 3.71 23.58 4.59
N LEU A 84 3.06 23.47 5.75
CA LEU A 84 2.14 24.48 6.25
C LEU A 84 2.88 25.79 6.61
N GLY A 85 4.06 25.69 7.23
CA GLY A 85 4.91 26.86 7.49
C GLY A 85 5.34 27.54 6.19
N PHE A 86 5.74 26.77 5.17
CA PHE A 86 6.06 27.28 3.84
C PHE A 86 4.86 27.95 3.18
N ALA A 87 3.69 27.28 3.17
CA ALA A 87 2.46 27.83 2.63
C ALA A 87 2.05 29.14 3.32
N ALA A 88 2.21 29.22 4.64
CA ALA A 88 1.95 30.44 5.41
C ALA A 88 2.90 31.58 4.99
N VAL A 89 4.20 31.29 4.80
CA VAL A 89 5.17 32.27 4.30
C VAL A 89 4.78 32.79 2.91
N MET A 90 4.35 31.91 2.00
CA MET A 90 3.91 32.30 0.66
C MET A 90 2.66 33.20 0.70
N VAL A 91 1.67 32.84 1.53
CA VAL A 91 0.45 33.64 1.71
C VAL A 91 0.77 35.01 2.33
N ILE A 92 1.57 35.04 3.40
CA ILE A 92 1.99 36.30 4.06
C ILE A 92 2.81 37.15 3.08
N GLY A 93 3.74 36.56 2.33
CA GLY A 93 4.50 37.26 1.30
C GLY A 93 3.59 37.89 0.25
N GLY A 94 2.60 37.15 -0.24
CA GLY A 94 1.58 37.68 -1.15
C GLY A 94 0.78 38.84 -0.56
N MET A 95 0.41 38.76 0.72
CA MET A 95 -0.25 39.86 1.45
C MET A 95 0.62 41.10 1.59
N LEU A 96 1.94 40.95 1.73
CA LEU A 96 2.86 42.07 1.83
C LEU A 96 3.06 42.78 0.48
N VAL A 97 2.91 42.07 -0.64
CA VAL A 97 3.07 42.62 -1.99
C VAL A 97 1.78 43.25 -2.51
N THR A 98 0.65 42.53 -2.41
CA THR A 98 -0.65 42.92 -3.02
C THR A 98 -1.66 43.47 -2.00
N GLY A 99 -1.27 43.51 -0.72
CA GLY A 99 -2.18 43.77 0.39
C GLY A 99 -3.00 42.54 0.80
N PRO A 100 -3.71 42.60 1.94
CA PRO A 100 -4.45 41.46 2.47
C PRO A 100 -5.68 41.09 1.63
N GLY A 101 -6.30 42.05 0.94
CA GLY A 101 -7.54 41.85 0.18
C GLY A 101 -7.43 40.78 -0.92
N PRO A 102 -6.53 40.95 -1.91
CA PRO A 102 -6.34 39.98 -2.99
C PRO A 102 -5.98 38.57 -2.51
N ALA A 103 -5.09 38.46 -1.52
CA ALA A 103 -4.70 37.17 -0.94
C ALA A 103 -5.86 36.46 -0.22
N LEU A 104 -6.65 37.20 0.58
CA LEU A 104 -7.82 36.65 1.27
C LEU A 104 -8.92 36.25 0.27
N LEU A 105 -9.17 37.07 -0.76
CA LEU A 105 -10.12 36.75 -1.82
C LEU A 105 -9.71 35.47 -2.56
N SER A 106 -8.45 35.40 -2.99
CA SER A 106 -7.91 34.24 -3.70
C SER A 106 -7.99 32.96 -2.86
N GLY A 107 -7.57 33.03 -1.59
CA GLY A 107 -7.68 31.91 -0.66
C GLY A 107 -9.13 31.48 -0.41
N ALA A 108 -10.08 32.42 -0.32
CA ALA A 108 -11.49 32.11 -0.15
C ALA A 108 -12.07 31.38 -1.37
N ILE A 109 -11.72 31.80 -2.59
CA ILE A 109 -12.11 31.11 -3.83
C ILE A 109 -11.51 29.69 -3.84
N GLY A 110 -10.22 29.54 -3.51
CA GLY A 110 -9.56 28.24 -3.47
C GLY A 110 -10.18 27.26 -2.47
N ILE A 111 -10.53 27.73 -1.27
CA ILE A 111 -11.25 26.92 -0.28
C ILE A 111 -12.63 26.52 -0.79
N LEU A 112 -13.40 27.46 -1.37
CA LEU A 112 -14.72 27.19 -1.92
C LEU A 112 -14.64 26.12 -3.03
N CYS A 113 -13.74 26.29 -3.99
CA CYS A 113 -13.53 25.34 -5.07
C CYS A 113 -13.11 23.96 -4.54
N THR A 114 -12.22 23.91 -3.54
CA THR A 114 -11.81 22.66 -2.86
C THR A 114 -13.01 21.95 -2.24
N VAL A 115 -13.85 22.68 -1.49
CA VAL A 115 -15.04 22.12 -0.85
C VAL A 115 -16.04 21.60 -1.87
N VAL A 116 -16.28 22.35 -2.95
CA VAL A 116 -17.19 21.94 -4.03
C VAL A 116 -16.70 20.67 -4.71
N VAL A 117 -15.43 20.62 -5.11
CA VAL A 117 -14.83 19.44 -5.76
C VAL A 117 -14.82 18.25 -4.81
N TRP A 118 -14.42 18.42 -3.54
CA TRP A 118 -14.50 17.35 -2.55
C TRP A 118 -15.94 16.87 -2.35
N ALA A 119 -16.92 17.77 -2.29
CA ALA A 119 -18.32 17.39 -2.20
C ALA A 119 -18.75 16.52 -3.40
N VAL A 120 -18.35 16.86 -4.63
CA VAL A 120 -18.59 16.04 -5.82
C VAL A 120 -17.90 14.68 -5.72
N LEU A 121 -16.62 14.64 -5.38
CA LEU A 121 -15.86 13.40 -5.20
C LEU A 121 -16.46 12.49 -4.12
N SER A 122 -17.01 13.07 -3.06
CA SER A 122 -17.63 12.33 -1.96
C SER A 122 -18.87 11.53 -2.38
N ARG A 123 -19.50 11.90 -3.51
CA ARG A 123 -20.65 11.19 -4.08
C ARG A 123 -20.25 9.95 -4.89
N LEU A 124 -18.97 9.81 -5.23
CA LEU A 124 -18.49 8.66 -5.99
C LEU A 124 -18.64 7.37 -5.18
N LEU A 125 -19.09 6.30 -5.83
CA LEU A 125 -19.21 5.01 -5.16
C LEU A 125 -17.88 4.55 -4.58
N ILE A 126 -16.78 4.77 -5.31
CA ILE A 126 -15.41 4.38 -4.90
C ILE A 126 -14.89 5.17 -3.68
N TYR A 127 -15.51 6.30 -3.33
CA TYR A 127 -15.20 7.09 -2.14
C TYR A 127 -15.83 6.50 -0.86
N ARG A 128 -16.91 5.70 -0.98
CA ARG A 128 -17.67 5.21 0.17
C ARG A 128 -16.78 4.50 1.17
N GLY A 129 -16.95 4.86 2.45
CA GLY A 129 -16.16 4.30 3.55
C GLY A 129 -14.91 5.11 3.89
N THR A 130 -14.53 6.11 3.10
CA THR A 130 -13.42 7.03 3.40
C THR A 130 -13.78 7.94 4.59
N PRO A 131 -12.98 7.95 5.67
CA PRO A 131 -13.17 8.89 6.78
C PRO A 131 -12.87 10.33 6.37
N LEU A 132 -13.62 11.30 6.91
CA LEU A 132 -13.40 12.73 6.64
C LEU A 132 -11.99 13.19 7.01
N LEU A 133 -11.45 12.73 8.14
CA LEU A 133 -10.08 13.07 8.56
C LEU A 133 -9.03 12.62 7.54
N LEU A 134 -9.23 11.46 6.91
CA LEU A 134 -8.28 10.92 5.94
C LEU A 134 -8.39 11.66 4.59
N ALA A 135 -9.60 12.02 4.19
CA ALA A 135 -9.80 12.85 3.00
C ALA A 135 -9.28 14.28 3.20
N GLY A 136 -9.50 14.88 4.38
CA GLY A 136 -8.91 16.16 4.75
C GLY A 136 -7.39 16.12 4.79
N ALA A 137 -6.79 15.05 5.31
CA ALA A 137 -5.34 14.84 5.29
C ALA A 137 -4.77 14.75 3.86
N ALA A 138 -5.52 14.18 2.91
CA ALA A 138 -5.16 14.13 1.50
C ALA A 138 -5.17 15.52 0.86
N VAL A 139 -6.25 16.27 1.02
CA VAL A 139 -6.34 17.67 0.55
C VAL A 139 -5.25 18.52 1.17
N LEU A 140 -5.02 18.38 2.49
CA LEU A 140 -4.00 19.14 3.21
C LEU A 140 -2.60 18.84 2.68
N TRP A 141 -2.26 17.57 2.42
CA TRP A 141 -0.98 17.22 1.80
C TRP A 141 -0.79 17.94 0.45
N GLY A 142 -1.84 17.91 -0.38
CA GLY A 142 -1.87 18.56 -1.68
C GLY A 142 -1.52 20.04 -1.62
N GLY A 143 -2.17 20.80 -0.73
CA GLY A 143 -1.96 22.24 -0.61
C GLY A 143 -0.79 22.67 0.28
N THR A 144 0.01 21.74 0.82
CA THR A 144 1.13 22.06 1.72
C THR A 144 2.40 21.30 1.37
N ALA A 145 2.57 20.07 1.86
CA ALA A 145 3.78 19.28 1.65
C ALA A 145 4.08 19.04 0.17
N ALA A 146 3.05 18.79 -0.65
CA ALA A 146 3.26 18.61 -2.10
C ALA A 146 3.72 19.90 -2.78
N VAL A 147 3.16 21.06 -2.38
CA VAL A 147 3.60 22.37 -2.87
C VAL A 147 5.02 22.68 -2.41
N LEU A 148 5.35 22.43 -1.14
CA LEU A 148 6.71 22.61 -0.63
C LEU A 148 7.70 21.76 -1.41
N LEU A 149 7.43 20.46 -1.53
CA LEU A 149 8.35 19.54 -2.18
C LEU A 149 8.45 19.85 -3.68
N GLY A 150 7.31 20.12 -4.33
CA GLY A 150 7.25 20.57 -5.73
C GLY A 150 8.04 21.85 -5.93
N GLY A 151 7.68 22.92 -5.22
CA GLY A 151 8.30 24.26 -5.26
C GLY A 151 9.78 24.30 -4.89
N PHE A 152 10.22 23.48 -3.93
CA PHE A 152 11.62 23.40 -3.53
C PHE A 152 12.48 22.64 -4.54
N THR A 153 11.88 21.70 -5.28
CA THR A 153 12.60 20.89 -6.27
C THR A 153 12.40 21.36 -7.70
N SER A 154 11.40 22.23 -7.97
CA SER A 154 11.24 23.06 -9.17
C SER A 154 12.28 24.19 -9.21
N SER A 155 13.52 23.86 -8.86
CA SER A 155 14.64 24.80 -8.83
C SER A 155 15.05 25.17 -10.25
N GLY A 156 15.60 26.38 -10.42
CA GLY A 156 16.17 26.83 -11.69
C GLY A 156 17.20 25.86 -12.29
N HIS A 157 17.73 24.88 -11.53
CA HIS A 157 18.59 23.81 -12.07
C HIS A 157 17.85 22.84 -13.01
N LEU A 158 16.58 22.49 -12.73
CA LEU A 158 15.79 21.64 -13.64
C LEU A 158 15.41 22.40 -14.91
N GLU A 159 15.17 23.70 -14.78
CA GLU A 159 14.99 24.61 -15.91
C GLU A 159 16.28 24.68 -16.76
N GLN A 160 17.43 24.92 -16.12
CA GLN A 160 18.76 24.93 -16.75
C GLN A 160 19.11 23.63 -17.46
N LEU A 161 18.62 22.50 -16.97
CA LEU A 161 18.82 21.21 -17.61
C LEU A 161 18.16 21.14 -18.99
N ALA A 162 16.96 21.74 -19.15
CA ALA A 162 16.28 21.83 -20.44
C ALA A 162 17.12 22.62 -21.46
N TYR A 163 17.68 23.75 -21.04
CA TYR A 163 18.58 24.55 -21.88
C TYR A 163 19.87 23.78 -22.21
N THR A 164 20.44 23.06 -21.23
CA THR A 164 21.67 22.26 -21.43
C THR A 164 21.44 21.11 -22.41
N TRP A 165 20.26 20.51 -22.42
CA TRP A 165 19.87 19.47 -23.37
C TRP A 165 19.38 20.02 -24.72
N ASN A 166 19.42 21.34 -24.93
CA ASN A 166 18.94 22.01 -26.13
C ASN A 166 17.46 21.69 -26.45
N VAL A 167 16.64 21.68 -25.40
CA VAL A 167 15.17 21.50 -25.43
C VAL A 167 14.48 22.53 -24.51
N PRO A 168 14.73 23.84 -24.69
CA PRO A 168 14.20 24.90 -23.83
C PRO A 168 12.67 24.89 -23.68
N GLU A 169 11.95 24.33 -24.66
CA GLU A 169 10.49 24.15 -24.67
C GLU A 169 10.01 23.30 -23.48
N LEU A 170 10.85 22.39 -22.98
CA LEU A 170 10.58 21.50 -21.84
C LEU A 170 10.93 22.12 -20.48
N SER A 171 11.43 23.35 -20.43
CA SER A 171 11.89 24.00 -19.19
C SER A 171 10.83 23.96 -18.07
N TRP A 172 9.63 24.47 -18.33
CA TRP A 172 8.48 24.45 -17.41
C TRP A 172 7.96 23.04 -17.13
N SER A 173 8.13 22.12 -18.07
CA SER A 173 7.76 20.70 -17.91
C SER A 173 8.69 19.97 -16.93
N LEU A 174 10.00 20.18 -17.05
CA LEU A 174 10.99 19.58 -16.15
C LEU A 174 10.97 20.25 -14.78
N ALA A 175 10.86 21.58 -14.74
CA ALA A 175 10.83 22.33 -13.49
C ALA A 175 9.52 22.13 -12.72
N GLY A 176 8.36 22.17 -13.36
CA GLY A 176 7.06 22.02 -12.66
C GLY A 176 6.61 20.57 -12.58
N ALA A 177 6.37 19.93 -13.72
CA ALA A 177 5.61 18.67 -13.75
C ALA A 177 6.33 17.51 -13.04
N TRP A 178 7.63 17.35 -13.24
CA TRP A 178 8.39 16.23 -12.66
C TRP A 178 8.37 16.23 -11.12
N PRO A 179 8.84 17.29 -10.45
CA PRO A 179 8.90 17.30 -8.99
C PRO A 179 7.52 17.28 -8.35
N GLU A 180 6.56 17.99 -8.93
CA GLU A 180 5.23 18.10 -8.39
C GLU A 180 4.46 16.76 -8.43
N GLU A 181 4.44 16.07 -9.56
CA GLU A 181 3.74 14.78 -9.65
C GLU A 181 4.38 13.73 -8.73
N THR A 182 5.70 13.79 -8.55
CA THR A 182 6.42 12.93 -7.61
C THR A 182 6.02 13.23 -6.16
N ALA A 183 5.96 14.50 -5.76
CA ALA A 183 5.56 14.93 -4.42
C ALA A 183 4.10 14.56 -4.10
N LYS A 184 3.19 14.70 -5.06
CA LYS A 184 1.78 14.31 -4.92
C LYS A 184 1.62 12.80 -4.75
N VAL A 185 2.34 12.00 -5.56
CA VAL A 185 2.34 10.53 -5.47
C VAL A 185 2.91 10.00 -4.17
N LEU A 186 3.95 10.64 -3.62
CA LEU A 186 4.46 10.32 -2.29
C LEU A 186 3.34 10.46 -1.23
N GLY A 187 2.53 11.51 -1.30
CA GLY A 187 1.36 11.69 -0.44
C GLY A 187 0.35 10.56 -0.55
N VAL A 188 0.04 10.12 -1.78
CA VAL A 188 -0.86 8.98 -2.01
C VAL A 188 -0.30 7.75 -1.29
N TRP A 189 0.97 7.45 -1.51
CA TRP A 189 1.61 6.28 -0.91
C TRP A 189 1.58 6.33 0.63
N LEU A 190 1.96 7.45 1.24
CA LEU A 190 1.92 7.63 2.70
C LEU A 190 0.50 7.45 3.25
N LEU A 191 -0.50 8.12 2.65
CA LEU A 191 -1.86 8.10 3.16
C LEU A 191 -2.58 6.77 2.92
N LEU A 192 -2.23 6.01 1.87
CA LEU A 192 -2.68 4.63 1.73
C LEU A 192 -2.19 3.75 2.89
N HIS A 193 -0.95 3.94 3.36
CA HIS A 193 -0.42 3.21 4.51
C HIS A 193 -1.02 3.68 5.84
N ILE A 194 -1.20 4.99 6.03
CA ILE A 194 -1.87 5.56 7.21
C ILE A 194 -3.33 5.10 7.27
N GLY A 195 -4.01 5.16 6.13
CA GLY A 195 -5.42 4.89 5.94
C GLY A 195 -5.78 3.42 5.69
N ARG A 196 -4.83 2.48 5.74
CA ARG A 196 -4.99 1.05 5.33
C ARG A 196 -6.15 0.29 5.99
N THR A 197 -6.65 0.80 7.11
CA THR A 197 -7.87 0.34 7.77
C THR A 197 -9.12 0.55 6.90
N TRP A 198 -9.21 1.66 6.17
CA TRP A 198 -10.35 2.00 5.29
C TRP A 198 -9.98 1.90 3.82
N TRP A 199 -8.79 2.36 3.46
CA TRP A 199 -8.26 2.29 2.12
C TRP A 199 -7.56 0.96 1.89
N ASN A 200 -8.30 -0.03 1.39
CA ASN A 200 -7.85 -1.42 1.29
C ASN A 200 -8.14 -2.07 -0.07
N ARG A 201 -8.22 -1.24 -1.12
CA ARG A 201 -8.58 -1.58 -2.50
C ARG A 201 -7.79 -0.68 -3.47
N PRO A 202 -7.49 -1.15 -4.70
CA PRO A 202 -6.74 -0.35 -5.68
C PRO A 202 -7.32 1.03 -5.96
N TRP A 203 -8.64 1.15 -6.10
CA TRP A 203 -9.30 2.44 -6.39
C TRP A 203 -9.23 3.45 -5.25
N HIS A 204 -8.84 3.07 -4.03
CA HIS A 204 -8.62 4.06 -2.98
C HIS A 204 -7.36 4.89 -3.26
N GLY A 205 -6.41 4.38 -4.04
CA GLY A 205 -5.29 5.18 -4.55
C GLY A 205 -5.76 6.27 -5.52
N LEU A 206 -6.74 5.95 -6.39
CA LEU A 206 -7.41 6.92 -7.26
C LEU A 206 -8.14 8.01 -6.45
N VAL A 207 -8.88 7.62 -5.41
CA VAL A 207 -9.57 8.57 -4.51
C VAL A 207 -8.59 9.47 -3.77
N ALA A 208 -7.55 8.89 -3.16
CA ALA A 208 -6.51 9.65 -2.47
C ALA A 208 -5.81 10.63 -3.43
N GLY A 209 -5.51 10.18 -4.65
CA GLY A 209 -4.87 10.99 -5.67
C GLY A 209 -5.73 12.16 -6.13
N MET A 210 -7.02 11.96 -6.38
CA MET A 210 -7.92 13.06 -6.74
C MET A 210 -8.03 14.10 -5.63
N LEU A 211 -8.07 13.69 -4.36
CA LEU A 211 -8.13 14.61 -3.21
C LEU A 211 -6.82 15.39 -3.02
N ILE A 212 -5.66 14.74 -3.14
CA ILE A 212 -4.36 15.41 -3.11
C ILE A 212 -4.25 16.41 -4.26
N GLY A 213 -4.56 15.98 -5.48
CA GLY A 213 -4.54 16.85 -6.65
C GLY A 213 -5.49 18.04 -6.52
N THR A 214 -6.66 17.87 -5.88
CA THR A 214 -7.59 18.97 -5.56
C THR A 214 -6.94 20.02 -4.64
N GLY A 215 -6.29 19.57 -3.56
CA GLY A 215 -5.63 20.48 -2.63
C GLY A 215 -4.46 21.24 -3.28
N PHE A 216 -3.70 20.56 -4.14
CA PHE A 216 -2.60 21.16 -4.89
C PHE A 216 -3.12 22.18 -5.91
N GLU A 217 -4.10 21.81 -6.72
CA GLU A 217 -4.71 22.63 -7.77
C GLU A 217 -5.14 24.00 -7.27
N PHE A 218 -5.89 24.03 -6.18
CA PHE A 218 -6.46 25.29 -5.70
C PHE A 218 -5.50 26.10 -4.85
N PHE A 219 -4.50 25.46 -4.22
CA PHE A 219 -3.39 26.21 -3.63
C PHE A 219 -2.58 26.90 -4.73
N GLU A 220 -2.19 26.17 -5.77
CA GLU A 220 -1.41 26.72 -6.87
C GLU A 220 -2.18 27.81 -7.63
N SER A 221 -3.46 27.58 -7.95
CA SER A 221 -4.33 28.60 -8.55
C SER A 221 -4.37 29.87 -7.69
N SER A 222 -4.41 29.71 -6.35
CA SER A 222 -4.39 30.86 -5.46
C SER A 222 -3.08 31.64 -5.54
N LEU A 223 -1.96 30.92 -5.62
CA LEU A 223 -0.63 31.51 -5.75
C LEU A 223 -0.47 32.26 -7.07
N TYR A 224 -0.86 31.66 -8.20
CA TYR A 224 -0.87 32.35 -9.50
C TYR A 224 -1.72 33.61 -9.47
N ALA A 225 -2.94 33.52 -8.92
CA ALA A 225 -3.84 34.66 -8.84
C ALA A 225 -3.23 35.82 -8.04
N VAL A 226 -2.56 35.55 -6.91
CA VAL A 226 -1.91 36.60 -6.12
C VAL A 226 -0.62 37.11 -6.77
N THR A 227 0.19 36.23 -7.33
CA THR A 227 1.47 36.59 -7.96
C THR A 227 1.27 37.49 -9.19
N PHE A 228 0.26 37.20 -10.02
CA PHE A 228 0.02 37.93 -11.25
C PHE A 228 -1.03 39.04 -11.11
N ALA A 229 -1.71 39.15 -9.97
CA ALA A 229 -2.68 40.23 -9.71
C ALA A 229 -2.17 41.64 -10.05
N PRO A 230 -0.93 42.04 -9.68
CA PRO A 230 -0.42 43.39 -9.95
C PRO A 230 -0.20 43.71 -11.43
N MET A 231 -0.26 42.71 -12.31
CA MET A 231 -0.11 42.89 -13.76
C MET A 231 -1.40 43.39 -14.41
N HIS A 232 -2.53 43.35 -13.71
CA HIS A 232 -3.81 43.82 -14.21
C HIS A 232 -3.91 45.36 -14.12
N ALA A 233 -4.28 46.02 -15.22
CA ALA A 233 -4.26 47.48 -15.33
C ALA A 233 -5.20 48.22 -14.34
N GLU A 234 -6.39 47.66 -14.09
CA GLU A 234 -7.39 48.29 -13.22
C GLU A 234 -7.13 48.12 -11.71
N SER A 235 -6.93 46.87 -11.24
CA SER A 235 -6.73 46.56 -9.83
C SER A 235 -6.26 45.13 -9.61
N ASP A 236 -5.54 44.90 -8.52
CA ASP A 236 -5.12 43.56 -8.07
C ASP A 236 -6.32 42.62 -7.85
N ILE A 237 -7.46 43.14 -7.37
CA ILE A 237 -8.69 42.34 -7.21
C ILE A 237 -9.20 41.84 -8.55
N SER A 238 -9.19 42.69 -9.58
CA SER A 238 -9.58 42.28 -10.93
C SER A 238 -8.59 41.26 -11.49
N GLY A 239 -7.28 41.46 -11.26
CA GLY A 239 -6.25 40.49 -11.62
C GLY A 239 -6.42 39.11 -10.96
N VAL A 240 -6.78 39.06 -9.67
CA VAL A 240 -7.12 37.81 -8.99
C VAL A 240 -8.30 37.12 -9.66
N LEU A 241 -9.39 37.86 -9.95
CA LEU A 241 -10.59 37.28 -10.55
C LEU A 241 -10.34 36.80 -11.98
N GLU A 242 -9.62 37.57 -12.79
CA GLU A 242 -9.24 37.19 -14.15
C GLU A 242 -8.40 35.90 -14.15
N MET A 243 -7.40 35.82 -13.27
CA MET A 243 -6.54 34.64 -13.16
C MET A 243 -7.31 33.42 -12.65
N TRP A 244 -8.26 33.59 -11.72
CA TRP A 244 -9.13 32.48 -11.30
C TRP A 244 -10.02 31.98 -12.44
N VAL A 245 -10.61 32.88 -13.24
CA VAL A 245 -11.40 32.52 -14.41
C VAL A 245 -10.55 31.77 -15.42
N SER A 246 -9.34 32.25 -15.72
CA SER A 246 -8.44 31.60 -16.67
C SER A 246 -8.06 30.19 -16.20
N ARG A 247 -7.68 30.00 -14.93
CA ARG A 247 -7.36 28.70 -14.32
C ARG A 247 -8.54 27.72 -14.36
N LEU A 248 -9.76 28.20 -14.08
CA LEU A 248 -10.96 27.36 -14.05
C LEU A 248 -11.48 26.99 -15.44
N VAL A 249 -11.15 27.76 -16.48
CA VAL A 249 -11.63 27.53 -17.85
C VAL A 249 -10.59 26.81 -18.71
N ALA A 250 -9.33 27.23 -18.66
CA ALA A 250 -8.30 26.72 -19.55
C ALA A 250 -7.99 25.25 -19.27
N GLY A 251 -7.71 24.91 -18.01
CA GLY A 251 -7.24 23.57 -17.60
C GLY A 251 -7.83 23.09 -16.28
N PRO A 252 -9.16 23.05 -16.13
CA PRO A 252 -9.77 22.74 -14.86
C PRO A 252 -9.34 21.36 -14.36
N LEU A 253 -8.94 21.30 -13.08
CA LEU A 253 -8.69 20.05 -12.37
C LEU A 253 -7.55 19.21 -12.97
N LEU A 254 -6.60 19.83 -13.66
CA LEU A 254 -5.45 19.15 -14.26
C LEU A 254 -4.70 18.31 -13.22
N HIS A 255 -4.38 18.88 -12.05
CA HIS A 255 -3.64 18.14 -11.04
C HIS A 255 -4.47 17.03 -10.40
N LEU A 256 -5.79 17.22 -10.26
CA LEU A 256 -6.70 16.15 -9.83
C LEU A 256 -6.65 14.98 -10.81
N ILE A 257 -6.65 15.26 -12.11
CA ILE A 257 -6.55 14.26 -13.18
C ILE A 257 -5.22 13.51 -13.08
N CYS A 258 -4.09 14.23 -13.12
CA CYS A 258 -2.76 13.64 -13.10
C CYS A 258 -2.53 12.80 -11.83
N THR A 259 -2.76 13.38 -10.66
CA THR A 259 -2.54 12.69 -9.39
C THR A 259 -3.54 11.56 -9.17
N GLY A 260 -4.78 11.68 -9.68
CA GLY A 260 -5.76 10.58 -9.66
C GLY A 260 -5.26 9.35 -10.45
N ILE A 261 -4.74 9.56 -11.65
CA ILE A 261 -4.18 8.51 -12.51
C ILE A 261 -2.96 7.87 -11.83
N ALA A 262 -2.00 8.68 -11.38
CA ALA A 262 -0.81 8.18 -10.71
C ALA A 262 -1.16 7.43 -9.41
N GLY A 263 -2.11 7.96 -8.65
CA GLY A 263 -2.61 7.36 -7.43
C GLY A 263 -3.28 5.99 -7.65
N LEU A 264 -3.97 5.78 -8.78
CA LEU A 264 -4.47 4.45 -9.15
C LEU A 264 -3.32 3.45 -9.31
N GLY A 265 -2.23 3.84 -9.98
CA GLY A 265 -1.03 3.01 -10.14
C GLY A 265 -0.46 2.55 -8.81
N VAL A 266 -0.30 3.49 -7.85
CA VAL A 266 0.12 3.17 -6.48
C VAL A 266 -0.89 2.24 -5.80
N GLY A 267 -2.19 2.51 -5.90
CA GLY A 267 -3.24 1.69 -5.32
C GLY A 267 -3.22 0.25 -5.84
N VAL A 268 -3.02 0.05 -7.13
CA VAL A 268 -2.84 -1.28 -7.76
C VAL A 268 -1.56 -1.93 -7.23
N ALA A 269 -0.45 -1.20 -7.22
CA ALA A 269 0.83 -1.69 -6.75
C ALA A 269 0.81 -2.13 -5.29
N VAL A 270 -0.02 -1.50 -4.44
CA VAL A 270 -0.15 -1.85 -3.01
C VAL A 270 -1.20 -2.95 -2.79
N TYR A 271 -2.40 -2.84 -3.36
CA TYR A 271 -3.55 -3.66 -2.94
C TYR A 271 -3.97 -4.77 -3.90
N ALA A 272 -3.51 -4.77 -5.16
CA ALA A 272 -3.91 -5.83 -6.10
C ALA A 272 -3.31 -7.18 -5.68
N ALA A 273 -4.12 -8.22 -5.71
CA ALA A 273 -3.69 -9.59 -5.43
C ALA A 273 -3.04 -10.23 -6.66
N GLY A 274 -2.13 -11.20 -6.45
CA GLY A 274 -1.55 -11.99 -7.54
C GLY A 274 -0.55 -11.27 -8.44
N LEU A 275 -0.21 -10.00 -8.18
CA LEU A 275 0.82 -9.28 -8.93
C LEU A 275 2.21 -9.56 -8.36
N GLY A 276 3.12 -10.04 -9.22
CA GLY A 276 4.55 -10.09 -8.96
C GLY A 276 5.18 -8.69 -8.88
N ARG A 277 6.41 -8.61 -8.33
CA ARG A 277 7.10 -7.34 -8.07
C ARG A 277 7.24 -6.45 -9.30
N GLY A 278 7.69 -7.01 -10.43
CA GLY A 278 7.85 -6.26 -11.68
C GLY A 278 6.55 -5.62 -12.18
N ARG A 279 5.43 -6.33 -12.11
CA ARG A 279 4.11 -5.78 -12.50
C ARG A 279 3.66 -4.64 -11.58
N ARG A 280 3.98 -4.70 -10.28
CA ARG A 280 3.66 -3.61 -9.34
C ARG A 280 4.45 -2.35 -9.67
N ILE A 281 5.75 -2.51 -9.96
CA ILE A 281 6.62 -1.41 -10.39
C ILE A 281 6.11 -0.82 -11.72
N ALA A 282 5.75 -1.67 -12.69
CA ALA A 282 5.22 -1.22 -13.97
C ALA A 282 3.91 -0.43 -13.82
N TRP A 283 2.99 -0.85 -12.93
CA TRP A 283 1.77 -0.09 -12.66
C TRP A 283 2.05 1.26 -11.99
N ALA A 284 2.89 1.29 -10.96
CA ALA A 284 3.23 2.53 -10.27
C ALA A 284 3.97 3.50 -11.21
N GLY A 285 5.03 3.03 -11.87
CA GLY A 285 5.84 3.83 -12.79
C GLY A 285 5.09 4.24 -14.06
N GLY A 286 4.28 3.35 -14.64
CA GLY A 286 3.52 3.65 -15.86
C GLY A 286 2.41 4.68 -15.63
N CYS A 287 1.66 4.58 -14.53
CA CYS A 287 0.66 5.59 -14.20
C CYS A 287 1.29 6.93 -13.77
N TRP A 288 2.43 6.91 -13.07
CA TRP A 288 3.18 8.12 -12.77
C TRP A 288 3.70 8.77 -14.06
N LEU A 289 4.24 7.99 -15.01
CA LEU A 289 4.71 8.51 -16.29
C LEU A 289 3.55 9.08 -17.13
N ALA A 290 2.38 8.44 -17.11
CA ALA A 290 1.20 8.98 -17.78
C ALA A 290 0.74 10.31 -17.18
N ALA A 291 0.73 10.44 -15.86
CA ALA A 291 0.42 11.69 -15.17
C ALA A 291 1.45 12.78 -15.48
N PHE A 292 2.75 12.44 -15.40
CA PHE A 292 3.83 13.32 -15.78
C PHE A 292 3.71 13.76 -17.25
N ALA A 293 3.42 12.86 -18.18
CA ALA A 293 3.30 13.20 -19.60
C ALA A 293 2.14 14.16 -19.86
N VAL A 294 0.97 13.95 -19.24
CA VAL A 294 -0.17 14.87 -19.37
C VAL A 294 0.21 16.27 -18.84
N HIS A 295 0.85 16.33 -17.68
CA HIS A 295 1.24 17.60 -17.07
C HIS A 295 2.41 18.28 -17.81
N ALA A 296 3.41 17.53 -18.24
CA ALA A 296 4.50 18.04 -19.08
C ALA A 296 3.96 18.58 -20.41
N LEU A 297 3.07 17.87 -21.09
CA LEU A 297 2.44 18.37 -22.31
C LEU A 297 1.57 19.60 -22.06
N TRP A 298 0.99 19.75 -20.87
CA TRP A 298 0.31 20.99 -20.49
C TRP A 298 1.29 22.18 -20.35
N ASN A 299 2.50 21.92 -19.84
CA ASN A 299 3.54 22.92 -19.59
C ASN A 299 4.53 23.10 -20.75
N LEU A 300 4.38 22.39 -21.87
CA LEU A 300 5.32 22.50 -22.98
C LEU A 300 5.07 23.83 -23.71
N ASP A 301 6.10 24.66 -23.81
CA ASP A 301 6.07 25.96 -24.51
C ASP A 301 6.50 25.74 -25.96
N THR A 302 5.57 25.86 -26.93
CA THR A 302 5.88 25.62 -28.34
C THR A 302 6.45 26.83 -29.08
N GLY A 303 6.91 27.85 -28.35
CA GLY A 303 7.74 28.91 -28.92
C GLY A 303 6.95 30.12 -29.43
N GLY A 304 5.84 30.46 -28.79
CA GLY A 304 5.05 31.66 -29.11
C GLY A 304 5.81 32.99 -28.92
N GLY A 305 6.92 32.98 -28.17
CA GLY A 305 7.67 34.19 -27.82
C GLY A 305 6.92 35.10 -26.84
N ALA A 306 7.66 35.69 -25.88
CA ALA A 306 7.18 36.72 -24.96
C ALA A 306 5.78 36.51 -24.35
N GLY A 307 5.49 35.31 -23.83
CA GLY A 307 4.28 35.05 -23.05
C GLY A 307 2.96 35.02 -23.86
N ALA A 308 3.03 35.04 -25.19
CA ALA A 308 1.84 34.87 -26.03
C ALA A 308 1.51 33.38 -26.20
N VAL A 309 0.33 32.96 -25.72
CA VAL A 309 -0.19 31.61 -25.97
C VAL A 309 -0.51 31.47 -27.45
N SER A 310 0.21 30.60 -28.16
CA SER A 310 -0.03 30.33 -29.58
C SER A 310 -1.23 29.40 -29.79
N THR A 311 -1.76 29.35 -31.02
CA THR A 311 -2.79 28.35 -31.36
C THR A 311 -2.28 26.91 -31.15
N THR A 312 -1.00 26.67 -31.38
CA THR A 312 -0.36 25.37 -31.14
C THR A 312 -0.39 25.00 -29.67
N ASP A 313 -0.07 25.94 -28.78
CA ASP A 313 -0.13 25.74 -27.32
C ASP A 313 -1.55 25.39 -26.87
N VAL A 314 -2.57 26.10 -27.38
CA VAL A 314 -3.98 25.80 -27.05
C VAL A 314 -4.37 24.40 -27.49
N VAL A 315 -4.04 24.01 -28.74
CA VAL A 315 -4.36 22.67 -29.25
C VAL A 315 -3.67 21.60 -28.41
N GLN A 316 -2.40 21.79 -28.08
CA GLN A 316 -1.65 20.88 -27.22
C GLN A 316 -2.25 20.77 -25.83
N MET A 317 -2.57 21.89 -25.18
CA MET A 317 -3.22 21.92 -23.86
C MET A 317 -4.55 21.16 -23.86
N VAL A 318 -5.38 21.38 -24.88
CA VAL A 318 -6.67 20.67 -25.04
C VAL A 318 -6.45 19.16 -25.23
N LEU A 319 -5.48 18.75 -26.03
CA LEU A 319 -5.16 17.33 -26.25
C LEU A 319 -4.59 16.67 -24.97
N ALA A 320 -3.68 17.36 -24.29
CA ALA A 320 -3.08 16.91 -23.03
C ALA A 320 -4.17 16.73 -21.96
N TRP A 321 -4.95 17.78 -21.70
CA TRP A 321 -6.05 17.74 -20.74
C TRP A 321 -7.11 16.72 -21.13
N GLY A 322 -7.52 16.70 -22.39
CA GLY A 322 -8.55 15.78 -22.90
C GLY A 322 -8.14 14.31 -22.77
N SER A 323 -6.89 13.98 -23.08
CA SER A 323 -6.36 12.62 -22.91
C SER A 323 -6.28 12.21 -21.44
N GLY A 324 -5.83 13.11 -20.56
CA GLY A 324 -5.82 12.90 -19.10
C GLY A 324 -7.23 12.70 -18.55
N ALA A 325 -8.17 13.57 -18.91
CA ALA A 325 -9.56 13.51 -18.49
C ALA A 325 -10.22 12.20 -18.95
N ALA A 326 -10.00 11.78 -20.20
CA ALA A 326 -10.49 10.51 -20.73
C ALA A 326 -9.93 9.32 -19.93
N LEU A 327 -8.62 9.33 -19.62
CA LEU A 327 -7.97 8.28 -18.83
C LEU A 327 -8.48 8.24 -17.39
N LEU A 328 -8.69 9.40 -16.74
CA LEU A 328 -9.29 9.49 -15.42
C LEU A 328 -10.72 8.95 -15.41
N VAL A 329 -11.57 9.39 -16.36
CA VAL A 329 -12.97 8.96 -16.46
C VAL A 329 -13.03 7.45 -16.70
N TRP A 330 -12.22 6.92 -17.62
CA TRP A 330 -12.11 5.48 -17.83
C TRP A 330 -11.73 4.74 -16.55
N SER A 331 -10.75 5.26 -15.82
CA SER A 331 -10.29 4.71 -14.53
C SER A 331 -11.40 4.70 -13.48
N VAL A 332 -12.11 5.82 -13.32
CA VAL A 332 -13.26 5.94 -12.40
C VAL A 332 -14.38 4.98 -12.79
N VAL A 333 -14.72 4.87 -14.07
CA VAL A 333 -15.78 3.96 -14.56
C VAL A 333 -15.40 2.50 -14.29
N ARG A 334 -14.16 2.10 -14.62
CA ARG A 334 -13.64 0.74 -14.38
C ARG A 334 -13.67 0.40 -12.88
N CYS A 335 -13.11 1.27 -12.04
CA CYS A 335 -13.12 1.08 -10.59
C CYS A 335 -14.53 1.08 -10.00
N ARG A 336 -15.45 1.90 -10.52
CA ARG A 336 -16.86 1.92 -10.12
C ARG A 336 -17.57 0.62 -10.45
N ARG A 337 -17.30 0.00 -11.60
CA ARG A 337 -17.85 -1.32 -11.96
C ARG A 337 -17.42 -2.39 -10.94
N GLU A 338 -16.14 -2.43 -10.59
CA GLU A 338 -15.61 -3.34 -9.56
C GLU A 338 -16.26 -3.08 -8.18
N ALA A 339 -16.34 -1.81 -7.77
CA ALA A 339 -16.97 -1.43 -6.51
C ALA A 339 -18.48 -1.78 -6.46
N ARG A 340 -19.22 -1.59 -7.56
CA ARG A 340 -20.63 -1.99 -7.66
C ARG A 340 -20.80 -3.50 -7.51
N ALA A 341 -19.95 -4.29 -8.17
CA ALA A 341 -20.02 -5.75 -8.07
C ALA A 341 -19.83 -6.24 -6.63
N LEU A 342 -18.89 -5.63 -5.88
CA LEU A 342 -18.72 -5.93 -4.46
C LEU A 342 -19.88 -5.42 -3.61
N ALA A 343 -20.41 -4.23 -3.89
CA ALA A 343 -21.54 -3.67 -3.17
C ALA A 343 -22.80 -4.54 -3.33
N GLY A 344 -23.07 -5.06 -4.54
CA GLY A 344 -24.18 -5.99 -4.79
C GLY A 344 -24.09 -7.31 -4.03
N ARG A 345 -22.88 -7.69 -3.56
CA ARG A 345 -22.65 -8.85 -2.70
C ARG A 345 -22.59 -8.49 -1.20
N GLY A 346 -22.87 -7.24 -0.84
CA GLY A 346 -22.73 -6.76 0.55
C GLY A 346 -21.29 -6.69 1.05
N LEU A 347 -20.29 -6.71 0.15
CA LEU A 347 -18.86 -6.75 0.48
C LEU A 347 -18.17 -5.38 0.47
N TYR A 348 -18.89 -4.32 0.14
CA TYR A 348 -18.35 -2.96 0.03
C TYR A 348 -19.32 -1.91 0.59
N PRO A 349 -18.86 -0.89 1.33
CA PRO A 349 -17.46 -0.64 1.72
C PRO A 349 -16.92 -1.68 2.72
N ALA A 350 -15.60 -1.90 2.70
CA ALA A 350 -14.93 -2.86 3.57
C ALA A 350 -13.88 -2.17 4.45
N VAL A 351 -13.65 -2.71 5.64
CA VAL A 351 -12.61 -2.26 6.57
C VAL A 351 -11.62 -3.40 6.84
N THR A 352 -10.36 -3.05 7.08
CA THR A 352 -9.31 -3.97 7.46
C THR A 352 -9.19 -4.01 8.98
N VAL A 353 -9.40 -5.18 9.57
CA VAL A 353 -9.31 -5.40 11.02
C VAL A 353 -8.02 -6.14 11.35
N TYR A 354 -7.26 -5.56 12.29
CA TYR A 354 -6.03 -6.13 12.82
C TYR A 354 -6.32 -6.70 14.22
N ARG A 355 -6.18 -8.01 14.39
CA ARG A 355 -6.41 -8.69 15.67
C ARG A 355 -5.17 -9.46 16.09
N LYS A 356 -4.75 -9.30 17.34
CA LYS A 356 -3.72 -10.15 17.94
C LYS A 356 -4.39 -11.43 18.42
N VAL A 357 -3.99 -12.57 17.88
CA VAL A 357 -4.54 -13.89 18.24
C VAL A 357 -3.42 -14.79 18.78
N PRO A 358 -3.71 -15.62 19.80
CA PRO A 358 -2.73 -16.56 20.31
C PRO A 358 -2.40 -17.60 19.23
N VAL A 359 -1.13 -17.95 19.12
CA VAL A 359 -0.65 -19.07 18.32
C VAL A 359 -0.76 -20.29 19.21
N ALA A 360 -1.54 -21.28 18.79
CA ALA A 360 -1.58 -22.56 19.50
C ALA A 360 -0.16 -23.15 19.55
N PRO A 361 0.31 -23.64 20.71
CA PRO A 361 1.59 -24.31 20.76
C PRO A 361 1.57 -25.49 19.77
N PRO A 362 2.70 -25.77 19.07
CA PRO A 362 2.77 -26.94 18.21
C PRO A 362 2.42 -28.17 19.05
N VAL A 363 1.48 -28.98 18.55
CA VAL A 363 1.18 -30.28 19.17
C VAL A 363 2.49 -31.07 19.07
N PRO A 364 3.11 -31.49 20.20
CA PRO A 364 4.32 -32.28 20.12
C PRO A 364 4.00 -33.54 19.31
N PRO A 365 4.91 -33.99 18.41
CA PRO A 365 4.71 -35.26 17.73
C PRO A 365 4.48 -36.32 18.82
N VAL A 366 3.40 -37.08 18.68
CA VAL A 366 3.16 -38.25 19.53
C VAL A 366 4.37 -39.15 19.30
N GLN A 367 5.32 -39.16 20.23
CA GLN A 367 6.39 -40.14 20.18
C GLN A 367 5.70 -41.50 20.29
N PRO A 368 5.91 -42.42 19.34
CA PRO A 368 5.48 -43.79 19.53
C PRO A 368 6.07 -44.25 20.86
N VAL A 369 5.23 -44.73 21.78
CA VAL A 369 5.72 -45.39 22.98
C VAL A 369 6.60 -46.53 22.49
N GLN A 370 7.91 -46.37 22.61
CA GLN A 370 8.83 -47.47 22.36
C GLN A 370 8.43 -48.55 23.37
N PRO A 371 8.05 -49.76 22.94
CA PRO A 371 7.80 -50.84 23.88
C PRO A 371 9.07 -51.01 24.71
N ALA A 372 8.87 -51.21 26.03
CA ALA A 372 9.99 -51.38 26.93
C ALA A 372 10.95 -52.46 26.40
N PRO A 373 12.27 -52.34 26.60
CA PRO A 373 13.27 -53.18 25.91
C PRO A 373 13.06 -54.71 26.06
N TRP A 374 12.33 -55.13 27.09
CA TRP A 374 11.98 -56.52 27.40
C TRP A 374 10.77 -57.08 26.63
N LEU A 375 10.08 -56.28 25.81
CA LEU A 375 8.95 -56.70 24.96
C LEU A 375 9.34 -56.88 23.49
N ARG A 376 10.61 -57.14 23.19
CA ARG A 376 11.00 -57.59 21.84
C ARG A 376 10.63 -59.08 21.70
N PRO A 377 9.73 -59.48 20.78
CA PRO A 377 9.60 -60.88 20.43
C PRO A 377 10.94 -61.33 19.86
N GLY A 378 11.49 -62.44 20.36
CA GLY A 378 12.67 -63.07 19.75
C GLY A 378 12.41 -63.40 18.27
N PRO A 379 13.46 -63.54 17.45
CA PRO A 379 13.30 -63.77 16.02
C PRO A 379 12.51 -65.07 15.78
N TRP A 380 11.40 -64.92 15.05
CA TRP A 380 10.54 -66.01 14.63
C TRP A 380 11.34 -66.96 13.70
N GLN A 381 11.70 -68.14 14.19
CA GLN A 381 12.23 -69.20 13.33
C GLN A 381 11.05 -69.87 12.63
N GLY A 382 10.88 -69.59 11.34
CA GLY A 382 9.80 -70.18 10.54
C GLY A 382 9.87 -71.71 10.46
N PRO A 383 8.78 -72.37 10.01
CA PRO A 383 8.70 -73.82 9.98
C PRO A 383 9.77 -74.42 9.06
N ARG A 384 10.54 -75.38 9.57
CA ARG A 384 11.53 -76.15 8.80
C ARG A 384 10.79 -76.97 7.72
N GLN A 385 11.13 -76.73 6.45
CA GLN A 385 10.69 -77.58 5.35
C GLN A 385 11.29 -78.98 5.50
N GLY A 386 10.45 -80.01 5.51
CA GLY A 386 10.90 -81.40 5.57
C GLY A 386 9.76 -82.39 5.77
N PHE A 387 8.91 -82.57 4.76
CA PHE A 387 8.12 -83.79 4.56
C PHE A 387 8.02 -84.10 3.06
N PRO A 388 8.13 -85.38 2.64
CA PRO A 388 8.19 -85.78 1.23
C PRO A 388 6.82 -85.72 0.54
N PRO A 389 6.77 -85.65 -0.82
CA PRO A 389 5.52 -85.57 -1.56
C PRO A 389 4.77 -86.91 -1.52
N GLY A 390 3.48 -86.86 -1.14
CA GLY A 390 2.52 -87.95 -1.30
C GLY A 390 1.98 -88.04 -2.75
N PRO A 391 1.39 -89.18 -3.14
CA PRO A 391 1.20 -89.55 -4.55
C PRO A 391 0.03 -88.81 -5.21
N ALA A 392 0.18 -88.62 -6.52
CA ALA A 392 -0.84 -88.08 -7.42
C ALA A 392 -2.00 -89.08 -7.64
N GLY A 393 -3.21 -88.55 -7.81
CA GLY A 393 -4.35 -89.30 -8.33
C GLY A 393 -5.62 -88.45 -8.42
N GLY A 394 -6.22 -88.41 -9.60
CA GLY A 394 -7.57 -87.85 -9.86
C GLY A 394 -7.61 -86.85 -11.00
#